data_AF-A0AAU3V5X3-F1
#
_entry.id   AF-A0AAU3V5X3-F1
#
_cell.length_a   1.000
_cell.length_b   1.000
_cell.length_c   1.000
_cell.angle_alpha   90.00
_cell.angle_beta   90.00
_cell.angle_gamma   90.00
#
_symmetry.space_group_name_H-M   'P 1'
#
loop_
_entity.id
_entity.type
_entity.pdbx_description
1 polymer ?
#
loop_
_entity_poly.entity_id
_entity_poly.type
_entity_poly.pdbx_seq_one_letter_code
_entity_poly.pdbx_strand_id
1 'polypeptide(L)' 'MRAKMLCLRHYTAAQTARRANAVCAHLCLGCHYHHYEIGPTRDQVRAWQAEVCALVQILAA' A
#
# COMPACT_ATOMS: atom_id res chain seq x y z
N MET A 1 11.45 3.29 -1.48
CA MET A 1 10.13 3.91 -1.23
C MET A 1 9.84 4.21 0.24
N ARG A 2 10.21 3.33 1.19
CA ARG A 2 9.86 3.45 2.62
C ARG A 2 10.14 4.83 3.26
N ALA A 3 11.29 5.45 2.99
CA ALA A 3 11.63 6.78 3.54
C ALA A 3 10.65 7.89 3.12
N LYS A 4 10.16 7.87 1.86
CA LYS A 4 9.16 8.83 1.38
C LYS A 4 7.79 8.63 2.04
N MET A 5 7.48 7.43 2.54
CA MET A 5 6.22 7.18 3.25
C MET A 5 6.25 7.63 4.72
N LEU A 6 7.44 7.81 5.32
CA LEU A 6 7.58 8.32 6.69
C LEU A 6 7.18 9.79 6.79
N CYS A 7 7.48 10.59 5.76
CA CYS A 7 7.10 12.00 5.75
C CYS A 7 5.64 12.24 5.32
N LEU A 8 4.95 11.24 4.77
CA LEU A 8 3.60 11.38 4.21
C LEU A 8 2.59 11.96 5.22
N ARG A 9 2.72 11.62 6.51
CA ARG A 9 1.89 12.17 7.60
C ARG A 9 1.95 13.71 7.75
N HIS A 10 2.99 14.35 7.21
CA HIS A 10 3.15 15.80 7.23
C HIS A 10 2.49 16.48 6.01
N TYR A 11 2.07 15.70 5.01
CA TYR A 11 1.49 16.19 3.75
C TYR A 11 0.03 15.76 3.53
N THR A 12 -0.51 14.88 4.38
CA THR A 12 -1.90 14.43 4.31
C THR A 12 -2.42 14.05 5.70
N ALA A 13 -3.71 13.74 5.80
CA ALA A 13 -4.31 13.25 7.03
C ALA A 13 -3.60 11.99 7.54
N ALA A 14 -3.42 11.88 8.86
CA ALA A 14 -2.77 10.74 9.50
C ALA A 14 -3.39 9.40 9.07
N GLN A 15 -4.71 9.35 8.89
CA GLN A 15 -5.41 8.16 8.40
C GLN A 15 -4.96 7.75 6.99
N THR A 16 -4.89 8.70 6.06
CA THR A 16 -4.42 8.47 4.68
C THR A 16 -2.97 7.99 4.67
N ALA A 17 -2.11 8.61 5.49
CA ALA A 17 -0.71 8.20 5.61
C ALA A 17 -0.55 6.77 6.16
N ARG A 18 -1.36 6.37 7.15
CA ARG A 18 -1.36 4.98 7.67
C ARG A 18 -1.81 3.98 6.61
N ARG A 19 -2.91 4.27 5.91
CA ARG A 19 -3.44 3.45 4.82
C ARG A 19 -2.41 3.22 3.71
N ALA A 20 -1.74 4.29 3.28
CA ALA A 20 -0.67 4.22 2.28
C ALA A 20 0.51 3.35 2.73
N ASN A 21 0.94 3.47 3.99
CA ASN A 21 1.99 2.61 4.54
C ASN A 21 1.57 1.14 4.56
N ALA A 22 0.33 0.85 4.99
CA ALA A 22 -0.18 -0.52 5.07
C ALA A 22 -0.26 -1.18 3.69
N VAL A 23 -0.87 -0.52 2.69
CA VAL A 23 -0.98 -1.09 1.34
C VAL A 23 0.39 -1.25 0.68
N CYS A 24 1.33 -0.33 0.92
CA CYS A 24 2.70 -0.47 0.43
C CYS A 24 3.41 -1.68 1.05
N ALA A 25 3.23 -1.93 2.35
CA ALA A 25 3.81 -3.09 3.01
C ALA A 25 3.24 -4.39 2.43
N HIS A 26 1.92 -4.45 2.20
CA HIS A 26 1.28 -5.59 1.56
C HIS A 26 1.79 -5.86 0.14
N LEU A 27 1.95 -4.80 -0.67
CA LEU A 27 2.52 -4.92 -2.02
C LEU A 27 3.98 -5.40 -1.97
N CYS A 28 4.79 -4.87 -1.05
CA CYS A 28 6.16 -5.34 -0.88
C CYS A 28 6.19 -6.83 -0.54
N LEU A 29 5.40 -7.26 0.45
CA LEU A 29 5.30 -8.68 0.85
C LEU A 29 4.81 -9.56 -0.30
N GLY A 30 3.74 -9.14 -1.00
CA GLY A 30 3.18 -9.90 -2.11
C GLY A 30 4.11 -10.03 -3.32
N CYS A 31 5.02 -9.07 -3.51
CA CYS A 31 6.07 -9.12 -4.55
C CYS A 31 7.33 -9.87 -4.09
N HIS A 32 7.50 -10.12 -2.80
CA HIS A 32 8.58 -10.95 -2.28
C HIS A 32 8.21 -12.43 -2.46
N TYR A 33 8.76 -13.05 -3.51
CA TYR A 33 8.56 -14.47 -3.76
C TYR A 33 9.38 -15.32 -2.80
N HIS A 34 8.69 -16.14 -2.00
CA HIS A 34 9.29 -17.22 -1.24
C HIS A 34 8.79 -18.55 -1.82
N HIS A 35 9.70 -19.42 -2.25
CA HIS A 35 9.38 -20.65 -2.99
C HIS A 35 8.43 -21.61 -2.25
N TYR A 36 8.34 -21.46 -0.93
CA TYR A 36 7.52 -22.28 -0.03
C TYR A 36 6.27 -21.57 0.50
N GLU A 37 6.04 -20.30 0.12
CA GLU A 37 4.88 -19.54 0.59
C GLU A 37 3.76 -19.52 -0.45
N ILE A 38 2.53 -19.60 0.03
CA ILE A 38 1.35 -19.35 -0.80
C ILE A 38 1.29 -17.84 -1.01
N GLY A 39 1.47 -17.42 -2.25
CA GLY A 39 1.36 -16.01 -2.63
C GLY A 39 -0.03 -15.41 -2.38
N PRO A 40 -0.18 -14.09 -2.51
CA PRO A 40 -1.45 -13.43 -2.28
C PRO A 40 -2.54 -13.93 -3.24
N THR A 41 -3.76 -14.03 -2.73
CA THR A 41 -4.91 -14.41 -3.54
C THR A 41 -5.27 -13.30 -4.53
N ARG A 42 -5.98 -13.67 -5.61
CA ARG A 42 -6.50 -12.70 -6.59
C ARG A 42 -7.36 -11.61 -5.93
N ASP A 43 -8.14 -11.97 -4.92
CA ASP A 43 -9.01 -11.02 -4.22
C ASP A 43 -8.20 -10.06 -3.34
N GLN A 44 -7.14 -10.55 -2.69
CA GLN A 44 -6.19 -9.68 -1.97
C GLN A 44 -5.53 -8.67 -2.92
N VAL A 45 -5.05 -9.13 -4.08
CA VAL A 45 -4.44 -8.24 -5.09
C VAL A 45 -5.45 -7.21 -5.60
N ARG A 46 -6.70 -7.60 -5.86
CA ARG A 46 -7.76 -6.65 -6.27
C ARG A 46 -8.07 -5.62 -5.18
N ALA A 47 -8.14 -6.04 -3.92
CA ALA A 47 -8.37 -5.13 -2.80
C ALA A 47 -7.22 -4.12 -2.66
N TRP A 48 -5.97 -4.56 -2.78
CA TRP A 48 -4.81 -3.67 -2.74
C TRP A 48 -4.79 -2.69 -3.91
N GLN A 49 -5.14 -3.14 -5.12
CA GLN A 49 -5.27 -2.26 -6.28
C GLN A 49 -6.31 -1.16 -6.04
N ALA A 50 -7.50 -1.52 -5.57
CA ALA A 50 -8.57 -0.56 -5.28
C ALA A 50 -8.14 0.47 -4.22
N GLU A 51 -7.46 0.02 -3.17
CA GLU A 51 -6.95 0.89 -2.11
C GLU A 51 -5.88 1.86 -2.63
N VAL A 52 -4.96 1.40 -3.48
CA VAL A 52 -3.97 2.28 -4.13
C VAL A 52 -4.67 3.32 -5.00
N CYS A 53 -5.64 2.92 -5.83
CA CYS A 53 -6.38 3.85 -6.67
C CYS A 53 -7.08 4.94 -5.84
N ALA A 54 -7.73 4.56 -4.74
CA ALA A 54 -8.38 5.50 -3.83
C ALA A 54 -7.37 6.48 -3.19
N LEU A 55 -6.21 5.97 -2.74
CA LEU A 55 -5.18 6.81 -2.13
C LEU A 55 -4.54 7.78 -3.13
N VAL A 56 -4.30 7.34 -4.37
CA VAL A 56 -3.79 8.22 -5.43
C VAL A 56 -4.77 9.35 -5.72
N GLN A 57 -6.07 9.07 -5.78
CA GLN A 57 -7.10 10.10 -5.94
C GLN A 57 -7.11 11.10 -4.79
N ILE A 58 -7.02 10.62 -3.54
CA ILE A 58 -6.98 11.48 -2.34
C ILE A 58 -5.73 12.37 -2.32
N LEU A 59 -4.58 11.85 -2.75
CA LEU A 59 -3.30 12.56 -2.70
C LEU A 59 -3.06 13.48 -3.91
N ALA A 60 -3.85 13.33 -4.97
CA ALA A 60 -3.81 14.18 -6.15
C ALA A 60 -4.74 15.41 -6.03
N ALA A 61 -5.59 15.45 -5.00
CA ALA A 61 -6.47 16.58 -4.67
C ALA A 61 -5.76 17.58 -3.76
#